data_AF-Q10WX8-F1
#
_entry.id   AF-Q10WX8-F1
#
_cell.length_a   1.000
_cell.length_b   1.000
_cell.length_c   1.000
_cell.angle_alpha   90.00
_cell.angle_beta   90.00
_cell.angle_gamma   90.00
#
_symmetry.space_group_name_H-M   'P 1'
#
loop_
_entity.id
_entity.type
_entity.pdbx_description
1 polymer ?
#
loop_
_entity_poly.entity_id
_entity_poly.type
_entity_poly.pdbx_seq_one_letter_code
_entity_poly.pdbx_strand_id
1 'polypeptide(L)'
;MDLWSVIVYGRTKEADYRFLAIPNDFGIEEKNWARKYIHGTTVYAEKLRGNPRWSLFKNHKHCIFGVTCMVRELIGSEPEYKYLAKDAAGRSLHIFVGYVARINKYSFNSLKILPGLEDLEFFKSEYLLTSLKNLWYLKDYQFTKGKIHAYPYELVLNYSNVTEFRDYINVLNKSINPNFIPCSEGENQAFICPDEPEYRHNLWESCCKFFDYPYKYITLSLCLGIPRKQDVLQGPFLNATTSDATQLIKLVKPNSKVINDSLKPDIKDDSNSTKDVYNNSIDTFAKRLSDSIFWKHITWILLISAFLFFMLLFIFKIYILDIFISILIGFYLGRVFENSTTKN
;
A
#
# COMPACT_ATOMS: atom_id res chain seq x y z
N MET A 1 -17.24 11.13 2.83
CA MET A 1 -16.03 11.83 3.32
C MET A 1 -14.98 10.79 3.61
N ASP A 2 -13.72 11.06 3.32
CA ASP A 2 -12.63 10.14 3.66
C ASP A 2 -12.26 10.39 5.11
N LEU A 3 -12.42 9.37 5.94
CA LEU A 3 -12.09 9.42 7.34
C LEU A 3 -10.65 8.92 7.50
N TRP A 4 -9.87 9.71 8.23
CA TRP A 4 -8.46 9.43 8.49
C TRP A 4 -8.24 9.18 9.98
N SER A 5 -7.19 8.44 10.29
CA SER A 5 -6.70 8.21 11.65
C SER A 5 -5.21 8.54 11.72
N VAL A 6 -4.73 8.92 12.90
CA VAL A 6 -3.31 9.19 13.14
C VAL A 6 -2.53 7.89 13.29
N ILE A 7 -1.28 7.90 12.81
CA ILE A 7 -0.27 6.90 13.11
C ILE A 7 1.04 7.60 13.50
N VAL A 8 1.63 7.18 14.61
CA VAL A 8 2.90 7.72 15.10
C VAL A 8 3.79 6.58 15.56
N TYR A 9 5.03 6.57 15.07
CA TYR A 9 6.02 5.55 15.40
C TYR A 9 7.39 6.18 15.58
N GLY A 10 8.08 5.88 16.67
CA GLY A 10 9.40 6.44 16.90
C GLY A 10 9.98 6.07 18.25
N ARG A 11 11.15 6.65 18.52
CA ARG A 11 11.81 6.58 19.82
C ARG A 11 11.30 7.72 20.70
N THR A 12 11.24 7.47 22.00
CA THR A 12 10.87 8.48 23.00
C THR A 12 12.05 8.72 23.94
N LYS A 13 11.85 9.51 25.00
CA LYS A 13 12.91 9.78 25.96
C LYS A 13 13.41 8.52 26.68
N GLU A 14 12.46 7.63 27.02
CA GLU A 14 12.66 6.51 27.94
C GLU A 14 12.49 5.13 27.28
N ALA A 15 12.24 5.10 25.97
CA ALA A 15 11.96 3.88 25.23
C ALA A 15 12.39 3.95 23.76
N ASP A 16 12.79 2.80 23.24
CA ASP A 16 13.16 2.61 21.85
C ASP A 16 11.92 2.50 20.93
N TYR A 17 12.13 2.17 19.65
CA TYR A 17 11.12 2.30 18.60
C TYR A 17 9.82 1.56 18.90
N ARG A 18 8.71 2.32 18.99
CA ARG A 18 7.37 1.77 19.21
C ARG A 18 6.28 2.64 18.57
N PHE A 19 5.08 2.08 18.45
CA PHE A 19 3.88 2.85 18.09
C PHE A 19 3.42 3.66 19.30
N LEU A 20 3.25 4.96 19.11
CA LEU A 20 2.67 5.88 20.10
C LEU A 20 1.18 6.09 19.82
N ALA A 21 0.81 6.10 18.54
CA ALA A 21 -0.55 6.23 18.03
C ALA A 21 -0.75 5.26 16.86
N ILE A 22 -1.91 4.62 16.78
CA ILE A 22 -2.26 3.74 15.67
C ILE A 22 -3.77 3.69 15.45
N PRO A 23 -4.26 3.41 14.24
CA PRO A 23 -5.70 3.22 14.04
C PRO A 23 -6.27 2.07 14.86
N ASN A 24 -7.51 2.23 15.32
CA ASN A 24 -8.18 1.29 16.22
C ASN A 24 -8.47 -0.10 15.62
N ASP A 25 -8.44 -0.24 14.31
CA ASP A 25 -8.63 -1.50 13.58
C ASP A 25 -7.31 -2.20 13.22
N PHE A 26 -6.15 -1.68 13.62
CA PHE A 26 -4.88 -2.31 13.31
C PHE A 26 -4.62 -3.54 14.18
N GLY A 27 -4.70 -4.72 13.54
CA GLY A 27 -4.22 -5.97 14.09
C GLY A 27 -2.70 -6.08 14.08
N ILE A 28 -2.19 -7.27 14.44
CA ILE A 28 -0.75 -7.57 14.46
C ILE A 28 -0.17 -7.48 13.04
N GLU A 29 -0.92 -7.95 12.03
CA GLU A 29 -0.49 -7.94 10.63
C GLU A 29 -0.36 -6.50 10.10
N GLU A 30 -1.37 -5.66 10.31
CA GLU A 30 -1.34 -4.25 9.89
C GLU A 30 -0.23 -3.47 10.60
N LYS A 31 0.02 -3.75 11.89
CA LYS A 31 1.15 -3.20 12.66
C LYS A 31 2.50 -3.59 12.05
N ASN A 32 2.69 -4.87 11.74
CA ASN A 32 3.93 -5.38 11.16
C ASN A 32 4.15 -4.82 9.74
N TRP A 33 3.09 -4.75 8.95
CA TRP A 33 3.09 -4.13 7.63
C TRP A 33 3.52 -2.66 7.70
N ALA A 34 2.88 -1.84 8.54
CA ALA A 34 3.25 -0.43 8.69
C ALA A 34 4.69 -0.27 9.21
N ARG A 35 5.09 -1.07 10.22
CA ARG A 35 6.44 -1.04 10.78
C ARG A 35 7.52 -1.30 9.72
N LYS A 36 7.28 -2.23 8.79
CA LYS A 36 8.20 -2.54 7.69
C LYS A 36 8.56 -1.29 6.89
N TYR A 37 7.56 -0.54 6.41
CA TYR A 37 7.80 0.66 5.59
C TYR A 37 8.35 1.82 6.42
N ILE A 38 7.81 2.05 7.62
CA ILE A 38 8.30 3.09 8.52
C ILE A 38 9.77 2.84 8.91
N HIS A 39 10.17 1.60 9.15
CA HIS A 39 11.58 1.33 9.45
C HIS A 39 12.47 1.59 8.23
N GLY A 40 11.98 1.29 7.02
CA GLY A 40 12.67 1.61 5.77
C GLY A 40 12.99 3.10 5.59
N THR A 41 12.21 4.00 6.20
CA THR A 41 12.49 5.45 6.17
C THR A 41 13.50 5.89 7.23
N THR A 42 13.93 5.01 8.14
CA THR A 42 14.87 5.36 9.23
C THR A 42 16.34 5.01 8.94
N VAL A 43 16.64 4.42 7.77
CA VAL A 43 18.00 4.05 7.35
C VAL A 43 18.91 5.29 7.34
N TYR A 44 20.07 5.28 7.99
CA TYR A 44 20.91 6.49 8.16
C TYR A 44 20.13 7.66 8.82
N ALA A 45 19.67 7.45 10.05
CA ALA A 45 18.87 8.44 10.79
C ALA A 45 19.59 9.78 10.97
N GLU A 46 20.92 9.79 11.00
CA GLU A 46 21.75 11.00 11.05
C GLU A 46 21.56 11.92 9.84
N LYS A 47 21.15 11.36 8.69
CA LYS A 47 20.86 12.11 7.47
C LYS A 47 19.47 12.74 7.45
N LEU A 48 18.59 12.47 8.43
CA LEU A 48 17.26 13.07 8.49
C LEU A 48 17.31 14.57 8.84
N ARG A 49 18.42 15.06 9.42
CA ARG A 49 18.59 16.47 9.75
C ARG A 49 18.47 17.34 8.50
N GLY A 50 17.42 18.16 8.45
CA GLY A 50 17.11 19.04 7.33
C GLY A 50 16.65 18.31 6.07
N ASN A 51 16.51 16.98 6.12
CA ASN A 51 16.13 16.15 4.97
C ASN A 51 15.05 15.14 5.41
N PRO A 52 13.81 15.62 5.67
CA PRO A 52 12.70 14.75 6.01
C PRO A 52 12.39 13.79 4.86
N ARG A 53 11.95 12.58 5.21
CA ARG A 53 11.59 11.55 4.24
C ARG A 53 10.10 11.35 4.19
N TRP A 54 9.56 11.47 3.00
CA TRP A 54 8.13 11.41 2.75
C TRP A 54 7.79 10.04 2.22
N SER A 55 6.83 9.38 2.83
CA SER A 55 6.46 8.02 2.44
C SER A 55 4.97 7.91 2.19
N LEU A 56 4.64 7.10 1.21
CA LEU A 56 3.28 6.81 0.80
C LEU A 56 3.23 5.33 0.45
N PHE A 57 2.44 4.55 1.17
CA PHE A 57 2.36 3.11 0.95
C PHE A 57 0.95 2.60 1.22
N LYS A 58 0.53 1.67 0.37
CA LYS A 58 -0.86 1.23 0.29
C LYS A 58 -0.92 -0.28 0.14
N ASN A 59 -1.86 -0.89 0.86
CA ASN A 59 -2.30 -2.26 0.63
C ASN A 59 -3.77 -2.28 0.17
N HIS A 60 -4.44 -3.43 0.26
CA HIS A 60 -5.84 -3.56 -0.16
C HIS A 60 -6.87 -2.97 0.84
N LYS A 61 -6.48 -2.71 2.09
CA LYS A 61 -7.35 -2.20 3.17
C LYS A 61 -7.03 -0.76 3.60
N HIS A 62 -5.76 -0.38 3.55
CA HIS A 62 -5.25 0.86 4.14
C HIS A 62 -4.26 1.56 3.21
N CYS A 63 -4.31 2.89 3.24
CA CYS A 63 -3.30 3.76 2.65
C CYS A 63 -2.70 4.62 3.77
N ILE A 64 -1.36 4.67 3.85
CA ILE A 64 -0.63 5.48 4.81
C ILE A 64 0.20 6.49 4.03
N PHE A 65 0.10 7.76 4.42
CA PHE A 65 1.07 8.78 4.04
C PHE A 65 1.61 9.45 5.29
N GLY A 66 2.89 9.80 5.27
CA GLY A 66 3.53 10.41 6.42
C GLY A 66 4.98 10.75 6.18
N VAL A 67 5.56 11.41 7.19
CA VAL A 67 6.91 11.95 7.15
C VAL A 67 7.74 11.37 8.28
N THR A 68 8.99 11.03 7.96
CA THR A 68 10.03 10.71 8.94
C THR A 68 11.01 11.87 9.02
N CYS A 69 11.15 12.43 10.21
CA CYS A 69 11.95 13.63 10.42
C CYS A 69 12.53 13.67 11.83
N MET A 70 13.39 14.65 12.10
CA MET A 70 13.87 14.87 13.45
C MET A 70 12.73 15.48 14.29
N VAL A 71 12.56 15.04 15.53
CA VAL A 71 11.48 15.56 16.40
C VAL A 71 11.56 17.09 16.55
N ARG A 72 12.77 17.64 16.59
CA ARG A 72 12.99 19.11 16.61
C ARG A 72 12.38 19.86 15.42
N GLU A 73 12.22 19.20 14.26
CA GLU A 73 11.67 19.82 13.05
C GLU A 73 10.14 19.92 13.15
N LEU A 74 9.50 19.02 13.90
CA LEU A 74 8.06 19.07 14.19
C LEU A 74 7.73 20.10 15.27
N ILE A 75 8.47 20.11 16.38
CA ILE A 75 8.21 21.07 17.48
C ILE A 75 8.67 22.51 17.16
N GLY A 76 9.46 22.68 16.10
CA GLY A 76 10.03 23.96 15.74
C GLY A 76 10.90 24.58 16.84
N SER A 77 10.76 25.90 17.01
CA SER A 77 11.54 26.70 17.97
C SER A 77 10.89 26.77 19.36
N GLU A 78 9.79 26.07 19.59
CA GLU A 78 9.01 26.19 20.82
C GLU A 78 9.82 25.71 22.04
N PRO A 79 10.13 26.60 23.00
CA PRO A 79 10.96 26.26 24.15
C PRO A 79 10.35 25.16 25.02
N GLU A 80 9.02 25.15 25.13
CA GLU A 80 8.29 24.17 25.95
C GLU A 80 8.60 22.75 25.50
N TYR A 81 8.65 22.48 24.19
CA TYR A 81 8.76 21.12 23.67
C TYR A 81 10.19 20.66 23.38
N LYS A 82 11.21 21.49 23.63
CA LYS A 82 12.62 21.14 23.37
C LYS A 82 13.06 19.83 24.03
N TYR A 83 12.50 19.49 25.20
CA TYR A 83 12.81 18.24 25.88
C TYR A 83 12.34 16.99 25.13
N LEU A 84 11.36 17.10 24.23
CA LEU A 84 10.88 15.99 23.40
C LEU A 84 11.91 15.62 22.32
N ALA A 85 12.79 16.54 21.93
CA ALA A 85 13.73 16.33 20.83
C ALA A 85 14.93 15.44 21.17
N LYS A 86 15.11 15.06 22.45
CA LYS A 86 16.26 14.31 22.93
C LYS A 86 15.86 13.14 23.82
N ASP A 87 16.64 12.08 23.76
CA ASP A 87 16.53 10.97 24.71
C ASP A 87 17.18 11.30 26.06
N ALA A 88 17.08 10.37 27.02
CA ALA A 88 17.71 10.51 28.33
C ALA A 88 19.24 10.69 28.26
N ALA A 89 19.89 10.23 27.19
CA ALA A 89 21.33 10.40 26.93
C ALA A 89 21.66 11.68 26.13
N GLY A 90 20.66 12.51 25.83
CA GLY A 90 20.83 13.77 25.08
C GLY A 90 20.96 13.58 23.56
N ARG A 91 20.79 12.36 23.03
CA ARG A 91 20.83 12.08 21.59
C ARG A 91 19.57 12.61 20.93
N SER A 92 19.70 13.15 19.72
CA SER A 92 18.55 13.68 18.99
C SER A 92 17.61 12.56 18.54
N LEU A 93 16.31 12.77 18.75
CA LEU A 93 15.26 11.83 18.38
C LEU A 93 14.69 12.12 17.00
N HIS A 94 14.26 11.07 16.33
CA HIS A 94 13.50 11.13 15.08
C HIS A 94 12.25 10.27 15.22
N ILE A 95 11.26 10.59 14.40
CA ILE A 95 9.91 10.04 14.52
C ILE A 95 9.27 9.97 13.14
N PHE A 96 8.36 9.02 12.98
CA PHE A 96 7.41 8.97 11.89
C PHE A 96 6.06 9.47 12.38
N VAL A 97 5.50 10.43 11.65
CA VAL A 97 4.16 10.96 11.87
C VAL A 97 3.39 10.85 10.55
N GLY A 98 2.19 10.27 10.60
CA GLY A 98 1.41 10.02 9.42
C GLY A 98 -0.09 9.95 9.67
N TYR A 99 -0.82 9.83 8.57
CA TYR A 99 -2.25 9.60 8.55
C TYR A 99 -2.57 8.32 7.77
N VAL A 100 -3.59 7.62 8.22
CA VAL A 100 -4.07 6.36 7.64
C VAL A 100 -5.50 6.56 7.17
N ALA A 101 -5.77 6.21 5.91
CA ALA A 101 -7.13 6.07 5.39
C ALA A 101 -7.52 4.59 5.28
N ARG A 102 -8.79 4.30 5.57
CA ARG A 102 -9.40 3.03 5.14
C ARG A 102 -9.76 3.12 3.67
N ILE A 103 -9.35 2.11 2.92
CA ILE A 103 -9.71 1.93 1.52
C ILE A 103 -11.05 1.21 1.52
N ASN A 104 -12.10 1.97 1.24
CA ASN A 104 -13.40 1.40 0.93
C ASN A 104 -13.63 1.42 -0.59
N LYS A 105 -14.55 0.57 -1.06
CA LYS A 105 -14.85 0.40 -2.49
C LYS A 105 -15.34 1.70 -3.15
N TYR A 106 -15.85 2.68 -2.40
CA TYR A 106 -16.66 3.77 -2.93
C TYR A 106 -16.15 5.21 -2.70
N SER A 107 -15.16 5.47 -1.82
CA SER A 107 -14.83 6.86 -1.43
C SER A 107 -13.36 7.25 -1.44
N PHE A 108 -12.42 6.32 -1.26
CA PHE A 108 -11.01 6.70 -1.18
C PHE A 108 -10.53 7.38 -2.47
N ASN A 109 -10.03 8.62 -2.32
CA ASN A 109 -9.44 9.44 -3.36
C ASN A 109 -8.04 9.86 -2.90
N SER A 110 -7.01 9.25 -3.49
CA SER A 110 -5.60 9.53 -3.16
C SER A 110 -5.11 10.88 -3.63
N LEU A 111 -5.74 11.50 -4.64
CA LEU A 111 -5.35 12.84 -5.09
C LEU A 111 -5.51 13.91 -3.99
N LYS A 112 -6.34 13.65 -2.97
CA LYS A 112 -6.42 14.52 -1.79
C LYS A 112 -5.12 14.57 -0.98
N ILE A 113 -4.22 13.60 -1.15
CA ILE A 113 -2.91 13.55 -0.49
C ILE A 113 -1.90 14.50 -1.16
N LEU A 114 -2.10 14.87 -2.43
CA LEU A 114 -1.16 15.69 -3.21
C LEU A 114 -0.70 16.97 -2.50
N PRO A 115 -1.59 17.78 -1.88
CA PRO A 115 -1.18 19.01 -1.22
C PRO A 115 -0.29 18.79 0.00
N GLY A 116 -0.27 17.58 0.58
CA GLY A 116 0.52 17.25 1.77
C GLY A 116 1.97 16.88 1.49
N LEU A 117 2.43 16.95 0.24
CA LEU A 117 3.84 16.73 -0.10
C LEU A 117 4.69 17.88 0.43
N GLU A 118 5.75 17.57 1.18
CA GLU A 118 6.73 18.55 1.69
C GLU A 118 6.20 19.62 2.65
N ASP A 119 4.91 19.57 2.98
CA ASP A 119 4.30 20.41 4.00
C ASP A 119 4.47 19.79 5.39
N LEU A 120 5.59 20.10 6.06
CA LEU A 120 5.81 19.67 7.43
C LEU A 120 4.76 20.24 8.39
N GLU A 121 4.24 21.45 8.16
CA GLU A 121 3.24 22.10 9.03
C GLU A 121 1.96 21.28 9.13
N PHE A 122 1.58 20.59 8.05
CA PHE A 122 0.46 19.64 8.04
C PHE A 122 0.57 18.53 9.11
N PHE A 123 1.78 18.21 9.55
CA PHE A 123 2.06 17.20 10.58
C PHE A 123 2.34 17.80 11.95
N LYS A 124 2.47 19.12 12.07
CA LYS A 124 2.76 19.85 13.32
C LYS A 124 1.54 20.11 14.19
N SER A 125 0.39 19.47 13.92
CA SER A 125 -0.82 19.75 14.69
C SER A 125 -0.54 19.73 16.21
N GLU A 126 -0.89 20.82 16.89
CA GLU A 126 -0.71 21.00 18.33
C GLU A 126 -1.28 19.80 19.10
N TYR A 127 -2.36 19.20 18.57
CA TYR A 127 -2.98 18.00 19.09
C TYR A 127 -2.05 16.78 19.07
N LEU A 128 -1.29 16.57 17.99
CA LEU A 128 -0.38 15.44 17.86
C LEU A 128 0.83 15.59 18.80
N LEU A 129 1.40 16.78 18.93
CA LEU A 129 2.50 17.03 19.87
C LEU A 129 2.05 16.97 21.34
N THR A 130 0.92 17.60 21.67
CA THR A 130 0.37 17.63 23.04
C THR A 130 -0.08 16.25 23.51
N SER A 131 -0.73 15.46 22.64
CA SER A 131 -1.15 14.08 22.98
C SER A 131 0.04 13.15 23.25
N LEU A 132 1.18 13.38 22.58
CA LEU A 132 2.37 12.56 22.71
C LEU A 132 3.20 12.88 23.97
N LYS A 133 3.03 14.07 24.57
CA LYS A 133 3.75 14.53 25.78
C LYS A 133 3.70 13.51 26.92
N ASN A 134 2.51 12.96 27.19
CA ASN A 134 2.30 11.98 28.27
C ASN A 134 2.98 10.63 27.98
N LEU A 135 3.10 10.26 26.70
CA LEU A 135 3.70 8.99 26.27
C LEU A 135 5.23 9.05 26.21
N TRP A 136 5.79 10.26 26.16
CA TRP A 136 7.22 10.47 25.93
C TRP A 136 8.11 10.04 27.10
N TYR A 137 7.55 10.01 28.31
CA TYR A 137 8.24 9.67 29.55
C TYR A 137 7.98 8.23 30.03
N LEU A 138 7.17 7.46 29.31
CA LEU A 138 6.84 6.10 29.71
C LEU A 138 7.96 5.14 29.31
N LYS A 139 8.54 4.43 30.29
CA LYS A 139 9.46 3.31 30.05
C LYS A 139 8.73 2.12 29.45
N ASP A 140 9.47 1.19 28.83
CA ASP A 140 8.87 0.05 28.13
C ASP A 140 7.96 -0.81 29.04
N TYR A 141 8.38 -1.10 30.27
CA TYR A 141 7.55 -1.84 31.23
C TYR A 141 6.34 -1.05 31.78
N GLN A 142 6.31 0.26 31.61
CA GLN A 142 5.14 1.08 31.93
C GLN A 142 4.17 1.11 30.74
N PHE A 143 4.72 0.90 29.55
CA PHE A 143 4.00 0.78 28.30
C PHE A 143 3.39 -0.62 28.09
N THR A 144 3.97 -1.67 28.69
CA THR A 144 3.48 -3.06 28.62
C THR A 144 2.07 -3.28 29.20
N LYS A 145 1.48 -2.30 29.89
CA LYS A 145 0.02 -2.26 30.14
C LYS A 145 -0.80 -1.79 28.92
N GLY A 146 -0.33 -2.05 27.70
CA GLY A 146 -1.14 -2.10 26.49
C GLY A 146 -1.70 -0.78 25.95
N LYS A 147 -1.34 0.38 26.51
CA LYS A 147 -1.90 1.67 26.07
C LYS A 147 -1.13 2.26 24.89
N ILE A 148 -1.12 1.55 23.76
CA ILE A 148 -1.00 2.25 22.48
C ILE A 148 -2.28 3.08 22.35
N HIS A 149 -2.18 4.38 22.10
CA HIS A 149 -3.37 5.17 21.86
C HIS A 149 -4.00 4.71 20.55
N ALA A 150 -5.11 4.00 20.66
CA ALA A 150 -5.94 3.64 19.53
C ALA A 150 -6.68 4.90 19.08
N TYR A 151 -6.49 5.30 17.83
CA TYR A 151 -7.15 6.45 17.24
C TYR A 151 -8.31 5.99 16.34
N PRO A 152 -9.52 6.53 16.53
CA PRO A 152 -10.64 6.29 15.63
C PRO A 152 -10.44 7.03 14.30
N TYR A 153 -11.15 6.57 13.27
CA TYR A 153 -11.22 7.24 11.97
C TYR A 153 -12.25 8.35 12.01
N GLU A 154 -11.86 9.52 12.52
CA GLU A 154 -12.74 10.68 12.64
C GLU A 154 -12.13 11.97 12.09
N LEU A 155 -10.86 11.93 11.67
CA LEU A 155 -10.20 13.10 11.14
C LEU A 155 -10.67 13.36 9.71
N VAL A 156 -11.34 14.49 9.55
CA VAL A 156 -11.55 15.11 8.24
C VAL A 156 -10.34 15.99 7.99
N LEU A 157 -9.45 15.56 7.10
CA LEU A 157 -8.32 16.37 6.71
C LEU A 157 -8.82 17.62 5.99
N ASN A 158 -8.56 18.80 6.56
CA ASN A 158 -9.00 20.06 6.00
C ASN A 158 -8.04 20.48 4.89
N TYR A 159 -8.33 20.02 3.68
CA TYR A 159 -7.58 20.38 2.48
C TYR A 159 -8.11 21.68 1.87
N SER A 160 -8.23 22.75 2.67
CA SER A 160 -8.93 23.99 2.28
C SER A 160 -8.34 24.70 1.05
N ASN A 161 -7.14 24.33 0.58
CA ASN A 161 -6.56 24.84 -0.67
C ASN A 161 -6.90 24.01 -1.92
N VAL A 162 -7.80 23.03 -1.82
CA VAL A 162 -8.13 22.09 -2.93
C VAL A 162 -9.12 22.65 -3.95
N THR A 163 -9.75 23.80 -3.71
CA THR A 163 -10.70 24.39 -4.65
C THR A 163 -10.06 24.77 -6.00
N GLU A 164 -8.82 25.27 -6.03
CA GLU A 164 -8.08 25.49 -7.29
C GLU A 164 -7.62 24.18 -7.95
N PHE A 165 -7.31 23.16 -7.14
CA PHE A 165 -6.92 21.83 -7.64
C PHE A 165 -8.08 21.05 -8.25
N ARG A 166 -9.33 21.30 -7.84
CA ARG A 166 -10.50 20.52 -8.28
C ARG A 166 -10.76 20.68 -9.78
N ASP A 167 -10.53 21.88 -10.31
CA ASP A 167 -10.63 22.16 -11.74
C ASP A 167 -9.44 21.57 -12.52
N TYR A 168 -8.26 21.52 -11.90
CA TYR A 168 -7.07 20.86 -12.46
C TYR A 168 -7.19 19.33 -12.49
N ILE A 169 -7.73 18.70 -11.44
CA ILE A 169 -7.97 17.25 -11.33
C ILE A 169 -8.96 16.74 -12.38
N ASN A 170 -10.00 17.51 -12.70
CA ASN A 170 -10.94 17.14 -13.77
C ASN A 170 -10.31 17.19 -15.18
N VAL A 171 -9.27 18.00 -15.39
CA VAL A 171 -8.50 18.10 -16.64
C VAL A 171 -7.33 17.10 -16.69
N LEU A 172 -6.72 16.78 -15.55
CA LEU A 172 -5.61 15.82 -15.40
C LEU A 172 -6.02 14.34 -15.32
N ASN A 173 -7.31 14.06 -15.19
CA ASN A 173 -7.85 12.71 -15.15
C ASN A 173 -7.69 12.03 -16.52
N LYS A 174 -6.51 11.46 -16.80
CA LYS A 174 -6.36 10.10 -17.37
C LYS A 174 -4.93 9.63 -17.56
N SER A 175 -3.94 10.52 -17.74
CA SER A 175 -2.58 10.10 -18.08
C SER A 175 -1.61 10.30 -16.91
N ILE A 176 -1.00 9.18 -16.51
CA ILE A 176 0.26 9.21 -15.77
C ILE A 176 1.35 9.58 -16.77
N ASN A 177 2.30 10.41 -16.34
CA ASN A 177 3.46 10.72 -17.17
C ASN A 177 4.17 9.39 -17.53
N PRO A 178 4.36 9.03 -18.82
CA PRO A 178 4.95 7.76 -19.21
C PRO A 178 6.32 7.49 -18.59
N ASN A 179 7.09 8.56 -18.33
CA ASN A 179 8.40 8.46 -17.71
C ASN A 179 8.32 8.09 -16.21
N PHE A 180 7.19 8.37 -15.55
CA PHE A 180 6.98 8.19 -14.11
C PHE A 180 5.96 7.10 -13.79
N ILE A 181 5.82 6.09 -14.64
CA ILE A 181 4.95 4.94 -14.36
C ILE A 181 5.52 4.18 -13.14
N PRO A 182 4.85 4.23 -11.98
CA PRO A 182 5.35 3.62 -10.76
C PRO A 182 5.39 2.09 -10.86
N CYS A 183 6.27 1.46 -10.09
CA CYS A 183 6.30 0.01 -9.93
C CYS A 183 5.28 -0.42 -8.86
N SER A 184 4.48 -1.43 -9.19
CA SER A 184 3.56 -2.13 -8.29
C SER A 184 4.21 -3.36 -7.64
N GLU A 185 3.69 -3.82 -6.50
CA GLU A 185 4.15 -5.10 -5.96
C GLU A 185 3.73 -6.24 -6.90
N GLY A 186 4.72 -7.02 -7.34
CA GLY A 186 4.57 -8.08 -8.35
C GLY A 186 5.54 -7.95 -9.51
N GLU A 187 6.02 -6.73 -9.81
CA GLU A 187 6.98 -6.48 -10.90
C GLU A 187 8.43 -6.88 -10.57
N ASN A 188 8.73 -7.14 -9.29
CA ASN A 188 10.10 -7.36 -8.78
C ASN A 188 11.11 -6.28 -9.21
N GLN A 189 10.62 -5.05 -9.37
CA GLN A 189 11.42 -3.90 -9.79
C GLN A 189 11.25 -2.75 -8.80
N ALA A 190 12.30 -1.93 -8.71
CA ALA A 190 12.32 -0.65 -8.02
C ALA A 190 12.52 0.47 -9.04
N PHE A 191 11.61 1.44 -9.05
CA PHE A 191 11.75 2.69 -9.77
C PHE A 191 12.50 3.70 -8.90
N ILE A 192 13.61 4.22 -9.42
CA ILE A 192 14.48 5.15 -8.71
C ILE A 192 14.73 6.38 -9.58
N CYS A 193 14.57 7.57 -9.00
CA CYS A 193 14.91 8.85 -9.63
C CYS A 193 15.80 9.72 -8.74
N PRO A 194 16.45 10.77 -9.29
CA PRO A 194 17.18 11.75 -8.50
C PRO A 194 16.30 12.42 -7.42
N ASP A 195 16.90 12.74 -6.29
CA ASP A 195 16.21 13.44 -5.19
C ASP A 195 16.19 14.96 -5.39
N GLU A 196 15.51 15.40 -6.44
CA GLU A 196 15.32 16.82 -6.78
C GLU A 196 13.84 17.20 -6.75
N PRO A 197 13.49 18.48 -6.55
CA PRO A 197 12.10 18.92 -6.38
C PRO A 197 11.15 18.45 -7.50
N GLU A 198 11.59 18.53 -8.77
CA GLU A 198 10.79 18.11 -9.92
C GLU A 198 10.51 16.60 -9.91
N TYR A 199 11.53 15.77 -9.71
CA TYR A 199 11.39 14.31 -9.64
C TYR A 199 10.52 13.88 -8.45
N ARG A 200 10.67 14.54 -7.30
CA ARG A 200 9.87 14.28 -6.10
C ARG A 200 8.40 14.58 -6.34
N HIS A 201 8.10 15.74 -6.92
CA HIS A 201 6.73 16.12 -7.27
C HIS A 201 6.12 15.15 -8.29
N ASN A 202 6.81 14.91 -9.41
CA ASN A 202 6.31 14.06 -10.49
C ASN A 202 6.08 12.62 -10.04
N LEU A 203 6.97 12.06 -9.21
CA LEU A 203 6.82 10.71 -8.69
C LEU A 203 5.69 10.62 -7.66
N TRP A 204 5.58 11.58 -6.74
CA TRP A 204 4.47 11.65 -5.78
C TRP A 204 3.12 11.75 -6.48
N GLU A 205 3.03 12.65 -7.46
CA GLU A 205 1.82 12.87 -8.24
C GLU A 205 1.43 11.62 -9.03
N SER A 206 2.40 10.99 -9.70
CA SER A 206 2.19 9.77 -10.47
C SER A 206 1.73 8.61 -9.58
N CYS A 207 2.28 8.46 -8.36
CA CYS A 207 1.82 7.45 -7.42
C CYS A 207 0.38 7.71 -6.93
N CYS A 208 0.03 8.97 -6.64
CA CYS A 208 -1.35 9.32 -6.26
C CYS A 208 -2.34 9.05 -7.39
N LYS A 209 -2.00 9.41 -8.64
CA LYS A 209 -2.82 9.09 -9.82
C LYS A 209 -2.96 7.58 -10.04
N PHE A 210 -1.88 6.83 -9.84
CA PHE A 210 -1.86 5.38 -10.04
C PHE A 210 -2.79 4.65 -9.06
N PHE A 211 -2.98 5.18 -7.85
CA PHE A 211 -3.88 4.64 -6.85
C PHE A 211 -5.37 4.83 -7.17
N ASP A 212 -5.74 5.91 -7.88
CA ASP A 212 -7.11 6.21 -8.27
C ASP A 212 -7.50 5.58 -9.63
N TYR A 213 -6.54 5.04 -10.37
CA TYR A 213 -6.79 4.26 -11.58
C TYR A 213 -7.63 2.99 -11.24
N PRO A 214 -8.40 2.37 -12.17
CA PRO A 214 -9.34 1.25 -11.91
C PRO A 214 -8.79 -0.01 -11.20
N TYR A 215 -7.52 0.00 -10.79
CA TYR A 215 -6.88 -1.04 -10.01
C TYR A 215 -6.72 -0.65 -8.53
N LYS A 216 -7.83 -0.35 -7.83
CA LYS A 216 -7.83 -0.04 -6.38
C LYS A 216 -7.11 -1.07 -5.51
N TYR A 217 -6.92 -2.30 -5.99
CA TYR A 217 -6.21 -3.37 -5.28
C TYR A 217 -4.69 -3.37 -5.46
N ILE A 218 -4.12 -2.47 -6.27
CA ILE A 218 -2.68 -2.38 -6.41
C ILE A 218 -2.04 -1.97 -5.08
N THR A 219 -1.08 -2.76 -4.66
CA THR A 219 -0.13 -2.41 -3.61
C THR A 219 1.05 -1.68 -4.24
N LEU A 220 1.39 -0.53 -3.66
CA LEU A 220 2.50 0.30 -4.09
C LEU A 220 3.09 0.99 -2.88
N SER A 221 4.39 1.23 -2.94
CA SER A 221 5.14 1.90 -1.89
C SER A 221 6.10 2.91 -2.51
N LEU A 222 6.12 4.10 -1.91
CA LEU A 222 6.90 5.25 -2.30
C LEU A 222 7.64 5.79 -1.07
N CYS A 223 8.92 6.14 -1.24
CA CYS A 223 9.67 6.94 -0.28
C CYS A 223 10.56 7.97 -0.99
N LEU A 224 10.38 9.24 -0.64
CA LEU A 224 11.19 10.34 -1.13
C LEU A 224 12.31 10.65 -0.13
N GLY A 225 13.52 10.89 -0.62
CA GLY A 225 14.68 11.30 0.19
C GLY A 225 15.50 10.14 0.77
N ILE A 226 15.55 8.99 0.08
CA ILE A 226 16.39 7.87 0.51
C ILE A 226 17.87 8.20 0.16
N PRO A 227 18.85 7.99 1.05
CA PRO A 227 20.22 8.41 0.76
C PRO A 227 20.91 7.66 -0.37
N ARG A 228 20.63 6.35 -0.54
CA ARG A 228 21.33 5.50 -1.51
C ARG A 228 20.39 4.58 -2.27
N LYS A 229 20.68 4.31 -3.55
CA LYS A 229 19.99 3.31 -4.39
C LYS A 229 19.94 1.94 -3.72
N GLN A 230 21.04 1.54 -3.08
CA GLN A 230 21.15 0.23 -2.44
C GLN A 230 20.10 0.02 -1.34
N ASP A 231 19.77 1.08 -0.60
CA ASP A 231 18.76 1.04 0.47
C ASP A 231 17.36 0.85 -0.11
N VAL A 232 17.11 1.34 -1.33
CA VAL A 232 15.87 1.06 -2.07
C VAL A 232 15.81 -0.40 -2.49
N LEU A 233 16.92 -0.94 -3.01
CA LEU A 233 16.98 -2.33 -3.50
C LEU A 233 16.80 -3.36 -2.38
N GLN A 234 17.40 -3.10 -1.22
CA GLN A 234 17.30 -3.96 -0.02
C GLN A 234 16.08 -3.64 0.85
N GLY A 235 15.52 -2.44 0.70
CA GLY A 235 14.42 -1.94 1.51
C GLY A 235 13.04 -2.32 1.00
N PRO A 236 11.98 -1.85 1.68
CA PRO A 236 10.61 -2.24 1.38
C PRO A 236 9.98 -1.44 0.23
N PHE A 237 10.56 -0.29 -0.13
CA PHE A 237 9.99 0.61 -1.13
C PHE A 237 10.25 0.13 -2.57
N LEU A 238 9.26 0.33 -3.43
CA LEU A 238 9.34 0.05 -4.87
C LEU A 238 9.53 1.30 -5.71
N ASN A 239 9.21 2.46 -5.16
CA ASN A 239 9.37 3.74 -5.82
C ASN A 239 10.13 4.65 -4.86
N ALA A 240 11.20 5.27 -5.32
CA ALA A 240 11.96 6.15 -4.46
C ALA A 240 12.73 7.23 -5.21
N THR A 241 13.00 8.33 -4.51
CA THR A 241 14.07 9.24 -4.91
C THR A 241 15.32 8.96 -4.10
N THR A 242 16.49 9.03 -4.73
CA THR A 242 17.76 8.90 -4.03
C THR A 242 18.79 9.97 -4.35
N SER A 243 19.58 10.34 -3.34
CA SER A 243 20.60 11.38 -3.48
C SER A 243 21.77 10.97 -4.39
N ASP A 244 22.00 9.67 -4.58
CA ASP A 244 23.04 9.11 -5.45
C ASP A 244 22.52 8.71 -6.85
N ALA A 245 21.25 9.00 -7.16
CA ALA A 245 20.69 8.85 -8.49
C ALA A 245 20.95 10.09 -9.36
N THR A 246 21.53 9.86 -10.53
CA THR A 246 21.80 10.89 -11.55
C THR A 246 20.76 10.88 -12.66
N GLN A 247 20.01 9.79 -12.80
CA GLN A 247 19.00 9.61 -13.82
C GLN A 247 17.90 8.69 -13.31
N LEU A 248 16.76 8.73 -13.98
CA LEU A 248 15.62 7.87 -13.75
C LEU A 248 15.90 6.45 -14.27
N ILE A 249 15.70 5.45 -13.41
CA ILE A 249 16.02 4.05 -13.68
C ILE A 249 14.98 3.10 -13.06
N LYS A 250 14.71 1.98 -13.73
CA LYS A 250 14.06 0.80 -13.14
C LYS A 250 15.10 -0.28 -12.93
N LEU A 251 15.24 -0.77 -11.71
CA LEU A 251 16.20 -1.81 -11.32
C LEU A 251 15.47 -3.03 -10.78
N VAL A 252 15.96 -4.22 -11.10
CA VAL A 252 15.43 -5.46 -10.50
C VAL A 252 15.81 -5.51 -9.03
N LYS A 253 14.84 -5.79 -8.16
CA LYS A 253 15.13 -6.01 -6.74
C LYS A 253 15.76 -7.40 -6.57
N PRO A 254 16.88 -7.51 -5.86
CA PRO A 254 17.44 -8.82 -5.55
C PRO A 254 16.40 -9.62 -4.75
N ASN A 255 16.14 -10.86 -5.15
CA ASN A 255 15.30 -11.76 -4.36
C ASN A 255 15.93 -11.87 -2.98
N SER A 256 15.31 -11.26 -1.97
CA SER A 256 15.80 -11.38 -0.60
C SER A 256 15.62 -12.83 -0.17
N LYS A 257 16.68 -13.64 -0.26
CA LYS A 257 16.83 -14.74 0.70
C LYS A 257 16.85 -14.06 2.05
N VAL A 258 15.81 -14.30 2.85
CA VAL A 258 15.67 -13.79 4.21
C VAL A 258 16.96 -14.14 4.97
N ILE A 259 17.83 -13.16 5.19
CA ILE A 259 18.93 -13.27 6.15
C ILE A 259 18.29 -12.99 7.50
N ASN A 260 17.88 -14.06 8.18
CA ASN A 260 17.45 -14.05 9.58
C ASN A 260 18.64 -13.97 10.56
N ASP A 261 19.82 -13.49 10.13
CA ASP A 261 21.07 -13.54 10.90
C ASP A 261 21.52 -12.21 11.50
N SER A 262 20.59 -11.34 11.89
CA SER A 262 20.94 -10.19 12.74
C SER A 262 19.90 -9.86 13.80
N LEU A 263 19.41 -10.90 14.48
CA LEU A 263 18.85 -10.79 15.83
C LEU A 263 19.48 -11.89 16.68
N LYS A 264 20.72 -11.67 17.14
CA LYS A 264 21.23 -12.34 18.34
C LYS A 264 20.91 -11.44 19.54
N PRO A 265 19.96 -11.83 20.40
CA PRO A 265 19.90 -11.27 21.74
C PRO A 265 20.98 -11.97 22.59
N ASP A 266 21.96 -11.20 23.06
CA ASP A 266 22.78 -11.60 24.22
C ASP A 266 21.85 -11.60 25.45
N ILE A 267 21.26 -12.75 25.75
CA ILE A 267 20.59 -13.00 27.03
C ILE A 267 21.13 -14.32 27.56
N LYS A 268 21.86 -14.24 28.68
CA LYS A 268 22.17 -15.38 29.53
C LYS A 268 20.85 -15.94 30.06
N ASP A 269 20.60 -17.21 29.73
CA ASP A 269 19.49 -18.00 30.25
C ASP A 269 19.55 -18.15 31.78
N ASP A 270 18.38 -18.03 32.41
CA ASP A 270 17.97 -18.99 33.43
C ASP A 270 16.44 -19.16 33.44
N SER A 271 16.04 -20.43 33.34
CA SER A 271 14.73 -21.04 33.66
C SER A 271 13.57 -20.98 32.64
N ASN A 272 13.44 -22.12 31.92
CA ASN A 272 12.24 -22.93 31.63
C ASN A 272 10.86 -22.24 31.51
N SER A 273 10.27 -22.27 30.30
CA SER A 273 9.24 -23.29 29.96
C SER A 273 8.67 -23.11 28.54
N THR A 274 8.31 -24.27 27.97
CA THR A 274 7.45 -24.50 26.79
C THR A 274 7.92 -24.04 25.41
N LYS A 275 8.46 -25.03 24.69
CA LYS A 275 8.55 -25.12 23.23
C LYS A 275 7.16 -24.98 22.61
N ASP A 276 6.98 -24.00 21.72
CA ASP A 276 6.07 -24.12 20.59
C ASP A 276 6.80 -23.61 19.33
N VAL A 277 7.25 -24.56 18.53
CA VAL A 277 7.86 -24.33 17.23
C VAL A 277 6.73 -24.13 16.23
N TYR A 278 6.45 -22.89 15.83
CA TYR A 278 5.64 -22.61 14.64
C TYR A 278 6.55 -22.32 13.46
N ASN A 279 6.80 -23.37 12.65
CA ASN A 279 7.37 -23.25 11.33
C ASN A 279 6.38 -22.48 10.43
N ASN A 280 6.66 -21.20 10.17
CA ASN A 280 5.98 -20.43 9.13
C ASN A 280 6.54 -20.83 7.75
N SER A 281 6.06 -21.94 7.19
CA SER A 281 6.26 -22.24 5.78
C SER A 281 5.20 -21.55 4.93
N ILE A 282 5.63 -21.14 3.73
CA ILE A 282 4.82 -20.60 2.62
C ILE A 282 3.57 -21.46 2.34
N ASP A 283 3.61 -22.75 2.69
CA ASP A 283 2.48 -23.67 2.55
C ASP A 283 1.26 -23.23 3.37
N THR A 284 1.45 -22.59 4.52
CA THR A 284 0.33 -22.13 5.37
C THR A 284 -0.41 -20.95 4.74
N PHE A 285 0.28 -20.10 3.99
CA PHE A 285 -0.30 -18.95 3.28
C PHE A 285 -0.97 -19.40 1.97
N ALA A 286 -0.33 -20.30 1.22
CA ALA A 286 -0.91 -20.91 0.03
C ALA A 286 -2.18 -21.73 0.37
N LYS A 287 -2.15 -22.47 1.49
CA LYS A 287 -3.30 -23.24 1.98
C LYS A 287 -4.45 -22.34 2.45
N ARG A 288 -4.17 -21.19 3.09
CA ARG A 288 -5.19 -20.19 3.45
C ARG A 288 -5.78 -19.42 2.26
N LEU A 289 -5.00 -19.18 1.20
CA LEU A 289 -5.50 -18.61 -0.07
C LEU A 289 -6.40 -19.60 -0.81
N SER A 290 -6.02 -20.89 -0.79
CA SER A 290 -6.81 -21.99 -1.35
C SER A 290 -8.13 -22.21 -0.61
N ASP A 291 -8.15 -22.06 0.71
CA ASP A 291 -9.34 -22.27 1.55
C ASP A 291 -10.29 -21.05 1.63
N SER A 292 -9.97 -19.93 0.95
CA SER A 292 -10.92 -18.82 0.89
C SER A 292 -12.10 -19.19 -0.01
N ILE A 293 -13.30 -19.05 0.57
CA ILE A 293 -14.66 -19.23 0.01
C ILE A 293 -14.82 -18.71 -1.44
N PHE A 294 -13.92 -17.85 -1.90
CA PHE A 294 -13.87 -17.28 -3.23
C PHE A 294 -13.58 -18.30 -4.36
N TRP A 295 -12.69 -19.28 -4.16
CA TRP A 295 -12.30 -20.21 -5.23
C TRP A 295 -13.36 -21.25 -5.55
N LYS A 296 -14.11 -21.71 -4.54
CA LYS A 296 -15.29 -22.58 -4.75
C LYS A 296 -16.37 -21.85 -5.56
N HIS A 297 -16.62 -20.57 -5.29
CA HIS A 297 -17.62 -19.81 -6.05
C HIS A 297 -17.17 -19.52 -7.48
N ILE A 298 -15.89 -19.21 -7.73
CA ILE A 298 -15.37 -19.01 -9.09
C ILE A 298 -15.42 -20.30 -9.91
N THR A 299 -15.03 -21.44 -9.33
CA THR A 299 -15.10 -22.74 -10.01
C THR A 299 -16.54 -23.14 -10.34
N TRP A 300 -17.49 -22.89 -9.44
CA TRP A 300 -18.92 -23.10 -9.71
C TRP A 300 -19.46 -22.19 -10.83
N ILE A 301 -19.08 -20.90 -10.84
CA ILE A 301 -19.49 -19.97 -11.90
C ILE A 301 -18.92 -20.39 -13.26
N LEU A 302 -17.66 -20.82 -13.31
CA LEU A 302 -17.03 -21.32 -14.53
C LEU A 302 -17.69 -22.61 -15.03
N LEU A 303 -18.03 -23.54 -14.12
CA LEU A 303 -18.75 -24.78 -14.46
C LEU A 303 -20.15 -24.49 -15.02
N ILE A 304 -20.90 -23.58 -14.39
CA ILE A 304 -22.23 -23.18 -14.86
C ILE A 304 -22.12 -22.51 -16.24
N SER A 305 -21.14 -21.63 -16.43
CA SER A 305 -20.90 -20.97 -17.72
C SER A 305 -20.52 -21.96 -18.82
N ALA A 306 -19.65 -22.93 -18.51
CA ALA A 306 -19.26 -23.97 -19.46
C ALA A 306 -20.45 -24.88 -19.79
N PHE A 307 -21.26 -25.25 -18.79
CA PHE A 307 -22.46 -26.05 -19.00
C PHE A 307 -23.50 -25.33 -19.88
N LEU A 308 -23.76 -24.04 -19.63
CA LEU A 308 -24.63 -23.22 -20.47
C LEU A 308 -24.11 -23.11 -21.90
N PHE A 309 -22.79 -22.95 -22.08
CA PHE A 309 -22.16 -22.92 -23.40
C PHE A 309 -22.31 -24.25 -24.15
N PHE A 310 -22.11 -25.38 -23.48
CA PHE A 310 -22.31 -26.71 -24.08
C PHE A 310 -23.78 -26.99 -24.41
N MET A 311 -24.72 -26.56 -23.55
CA MET A 311 -26.16 -26.65 -23.83
C MET A 311 -26.54 -25.81 -25.05
N LEU A 312 -26.03 -24.58 -25.16
CA LEU A 312 -26.21 -23.74 -26.34
C LEU A 312 -25.65 -24.40 -27.60
N LEU A 313 -24.43 -24.95 -27.56
CA LEU A 313 -23.85 -25.69 -28.68
C LEU A 313 -24.70 -26.90 -29.10
N PHE A 314 -25.27 -27.63 -28.14
CA PHE A 314 -26.09 -28.80 -28.42
C PHE A 314 -27.44 -28.41 -29.04
N ILE A 315 -28.07 -27.34 -28.54
CA ILE A 315 -29.30 -26.77 -29.09
C ILE A 315 -29.07 -26.28 -30.52
N PHE A 316 -28.00 -25.51 -30.77
CA PHE A 316 -27.67 -25.02 -32.11
C PHE A 316 -27.36 -26.16 -33.09
N LYS A 317 -26.79 -27.28 -32.62
CA LYS A 317 -26.54 -28.46 -33.46
C LYS A 317 -27.83 -29.14 -33.92
N ILE A 318 -28.87 -29.17 -33.09
CA ILE A 318 -30.20 -29.69 -33.46
C ILE A 318 -30.85 -28.76 -34.49
N TYR A 319 -30.80 -27.45 -34.29
CA TYR A 319 -31.37 -26.49 -35.24
C TYR A 319 -30.68 -26.52 -36.62
N ILE A 320 -29.35 -26.71 -36.66
CA ILE A 320 -28.63 -26.86 -37.93
C ILE A 320 -29.04 -28.16 -38.65
N LEU A 321 -29.28 -29.25 -37.91
CA LEU A 321 -29.74 -30.52 -38.48
C LEU A 321 -31.17 -30.40 -39.04
N ASP A 322 -32.07 -29.75 -38.31
CA ASP A 322 -33.46 -29.53 -38.77
C ASP A 322 -33.52 -28.65 -40.02
N ILE A 323 -32.67 -27.63 -40.11
CA ILE A 323 -32.53 -26.81 -41.33
C ILE A 323 -32.03 -27.67 -42.50
N PHE A 324 -31.04 -28.53 -42.28
CA PHE A 324 -30.52 -29.42 -43.33
C PHE A 324 -31.56 -30.45 -43.80
N ILE A 325 -32.31 -31.06 -42.87
CA ILE A 325 -33.37 -32.01 -43.19
C ILE A 325 -34.49 -31.32 -43.97
N SER A 326 -34.89 -30.11 -43.57
CA SER A 326 -35.91 -29.32 -44.26
C SER A 326 -35.50 -28.96 -45.69
N ILE A 327 -34.24 -28.60 -45.90
CA ILE A 327 -33.68 -28.34 -47.24
C ILE A 327 -33.66 -29.62 -48.08
N LEU A 328 -33.27 -30.76 -47.51
CA LEU A 328 -33.25 -32.05 -48.21
C LEU A 328 -34.64 -32.53 -48.62
N ILE A 329 -35.64 -32.38 -47.74
CA ILE A 329 -37.03 -32.71 -48.02
C ILE A 329 -37.58 -31.79 -49.12
N GLY A 330 -37.30 -30.48 -49.03
CA GLY A 330 -37.69 -29.52 -50.08
C GLY A 330 -37.08 -29.87 -51.43
N PHE A 331 -35.81 -30.27 -51.46
CA PHE A 331 -35.12 -30.67 -52.70
C PHE A 331 -35.66 -31.99 -53.27
N TYR A 332 -35.96 -32.97 -52.41
CA TYR A 332 -36.57 -34.23 -52.80
C TYR A 332 -37.98 -34.04 -53.39
N LEU A 333 -38.83 -33.25 -52.72
CA LEU A 333 -40.17 -32.94 -53.21
C LEU A 333 -40.11 -32.15 -54.53
N GLY A 334 -39.18 -31.21 -54.68
CA GLY A 334 -38.96 -30.50 -55.94
C GLY A 334 -38.63 -31.45 -57.11
N ARG A 335 -37.71 -32.40 -56.88
CA ARG A 335 -37.36 -33.46 -57.86
C ARG A 335 -38.54 -34.38 -58.21
N VAL A 336 -39.40 -34.72 -57.24
CA VAL A 336 -40.58 -35.56 -57.47
C VAL A 336 -41.63 -34.81 -58.29
N PHE A 337 -41.86 -33.53 -58.02
CA PHE A 337 -42.76 -32.69 -58.81
C PHE A 337 -42.26 -32.51 -60.26
N GLU A 338 -40.97 -32.26 -60.46
CA GLU A 338 -40.35 -32.12 -61.79
C GLU A 338 -40.45 -33.41 -62.63
N ASN A 339 -40.29 -34.57 -62.00
CA ASN A 339 -40.49 -35.88 -62.63
C ASN A 339 -41.97 -36.25 -62.88
N SER A 340 -42.92 -35.61 -62.19
CA SER A 340 -44.36 -35.83 -62.38
C SER A 340 -44.94 -34.99 -63.53
N THR A 341 -44.33 -33.86 -63.86
CA THR A 341 -44.70 -33.00 -65.00
C THR A 341 -44.17 -33.48 -66.36
N THR A 342 -43.26 -34.46 -66.38
CA THR A 342 -42.65 -35.01 -67.61
C THR A 342 -43.34 -36.28 -68.13
N LYS A 343 -44.50 -36.66 -67.58
CA LYS A 343 -45.23 -37.90 -67.92
C LYS A 343 -46.67 -37.71 -68.40
N ASN A 344 -47.02 -36.55 -68.96
CA ASN A 344 -48.23 -36.37 -69.76
C ASN A 344 -47.90 -35.93 -71.18
#